data_AF-A0A7X7AZB4-F1
#
_entry.id   AF-A0A7X7AZB4-F1
#
_cell.length_a   1.000
_cell.length_b   1.000
_cell.length_c   1.000
_cell.angle_alpha   90.00
_cell.angle_beta   90.00
_cell.angle_gamma   90.00
#
_symmetry.space_group_name_H-M   'P 1'
#
loop_
_entity.id
_entity.type
_entity.pdbx_description
1 polymer ?
#
loop_
_entity_poly.entity_id
_entity_poly.type
_entity_poly.pdbx_seq_one_letter_code
_entity_poly.pdbx_strand_id
1 'polypeptide(L)'
;MTQPALALGACLLVVATALGAGERPPSGRVRLQGHSLVDDRGPFLGLGVSYFTALWRCKHDRPRLECDLAFLSQQGFRYYRMLSMVGWYPA
;
A
#
# COMPACT_ATOMS: atom_id res chain seq x y z
N MET A 1 -46.68 -9.74 39.72
CA MET A 1 -46.36 -8.48 39.03
C MET A 1 -44.99 -8.07 39.54
N THR A 2 -43.86 -8.06 38.85
CA THR A 2 -43.50 -8.00 37.41
C THR A 2 -41.98 -8.23 37.34
N GLN A 3 -41.49 -9.09 36.43
CA GLN A 3 -40.14 -8.95 35.84
C GLN A 3 -40.14 -7.70 34.93
N PRO A 4 -38.97 -7.07 34.66
CA PRO A 4 -38.25 -7.39 33.42
C PRO A 4 -36.70 -7.32 33.53
N ALA A 5 -36.04 -8.24 32.82
CA ALA A 5 -35.14 -8.01 31.66
C ALA A 5 -33.67 -7.69 32.02
N LEU A 6 -32.75 -8.66 31.88
CA LEU A 6 -32.01 -8.94 30.64
C LEU A 6 -31.42 -7.69 29.98
N ALA A 7 -30.17 -7.40 30.32
CA ALA A 7 -29.23 -6.74 29.42
C ALA A 7 -27.86 -7.39 29.62
N LEU A 8 -27.71 -8.60 29.06
CA LEU A 8 -26.42 -9.13 28.64
C LEU A 8 -25.85 -8.12 27.63
N GLY A 9 -25.09 -7.17 28.14
CA GLY A 9 -24.30 -6.24 27.35
C GLY A 9 -23.29 -7.05 26.56
N ALA A 10 -23.67 -7.45 25.35
CA ALA A 10 -22.78 -7.97 24.35
C ALA A 10 -21.79 -6.86 24.00
N CYS A 11 -20.71 -6.79 24.79
CA CYS A 11 -19.53 -6.03 24.46
C CYS A 11 -18.92 -6.77 23.26
N LEU A 12 -19.40 -6.40 22.06
CA LEU A 12 -18.89 -6.86 20.78
C LEU A 12 -17.46 -6.35 20.70
N LEU A 13 -16.53 -7.14 21.24
CA LEU A 13 -15.11 -6.93 21.09
C LEU A 13 -14.84 -7.15 19.59
N VAL A 14 -14.88 -6.07 18.82
CA VAL A 14 -14.38 -6.06 17.44
C VAL A 14 -12.86 -6.23 17.59
N VAL A 15 -12.44 -7.48 17.68
CA VAL A 15 -11.07 -7.87 17.41
C VAL A 15 -10.88 -7.61 15.92
N ALA A 16 -10.53 -6.38 15.57
CA ALA A 16 -9.92 -6.09 14.29
C ALA A 16 -8.60 -6.86 14.29
N THR A 17 -8.61 -8.07 13.73
CA THR A 17 -7.41 -8.85 13.47
C THR A 17 -6.60 -8.13 12.39
N ALA A 18 -5.92 -7.04 12.78
CA ALA A 18 -4.74 -6.54 12.09
C ALA A 18 -3.50 -7.31 12.59
N LEU A 19 -3.67 -8.59 12.93
CA LEU A 19 -2.59 -9.51 13.25
C LEU A 19 -1.88 -9.83 11.94
N GLY A 20 -0.86 -9.03 11.67
CA GLY A 20 0.28 -9.34 10.81
C GLY A 20 -0.09 -10.16 9.58
N ALA A 21 -0.65 -9.50 8.56
CA ALA A 21 -0.60 -10.07 7.23
C ALA A 21 0.88 -10.23 6.89
N GLY A 22 1.38 -11.48 6.89
CA GLY A 22 2.62 -11.80 6.19
C GLY A 22 2.49 -11.15 4.81
N GLU A 23 3.34 -10.17 4.55
CA GLU A 23 2.98 -9.09 3.63
C GLU A 23 2.94 -9.65 2.21
N ARG A 24 1.73 -9.93 1.74
CA ARG A 24 1.51 -10.52 0.42
C ARG A 24 1.90 -9.46 -0.62
N PRO A 25 2.61 -9.84 -1.69
CA PRO A 25 2.85 -8.93 -2.80
C PRO A 25 1.50 -8.34 -3.27
N PRO A 26 1.45 -7.02 -3.54
CA PRO A 26 0.25 -6.36 -4.04
C PRO A 26 -0.19 -7.02 -5.33
N SER A 27 -1.50 -7.08 -5.56
CA SER A 27 -2.06 -7.73 -6.75
C SER A 27 -3.04 -6.81 -7.46
N GLY A 28 -2.83 -6.66 -8.76
CA GLY A 28 -3.70 -5.88 -9.63
C GLY A 28 -3.66 -4.37 -9.36
N ARG A 29 -4.72 -3.69 -9.79
CA ARG A 29 -4.81 -2.23 -9.70
C ARG A 29 -5.30 -1.81 -8.32
N VAL A 30 -4.54 -0.96 -7.63
CA VAL A 30 -4.97 -0.29 -6.40
C VAL A 30 -6.12 0.67 -6.70
N ARG A 31 -7.18 0.61 -5.89
CA ARG A 31 -8.42 1.38 -5.98
C ARG A 31 -8.74 2.04 -4.64
N LEU A 32 -9.57 3.06 -4.66
CA LEU A 32 -10.14 3.66 -3.45
C LEU A 32 -11.49 2.98 -3.16
N GLN A 33 -11.67 2.46 -1.94
CA GLN A 33 -12.94 1.94 -1.43
C GLN A 33 -13.26 2.65 -0.11
N GLY A 34 -14.26 3.54 -0.13
CA GLY A 34 -14.54 4.42 1.01
C GLY A 34 -13.32 5.30 1.32
N HIS A 35 -12.75 5.13 2.52
CA HIS A 35 -11.56 5.86 2.98
C HIS A 35 -10.27 5.01 2.96
N SER A 36 -10.30 3.84 2.33
CA SER A 36 -9.17 2.90 2.31
C SER A 36 -8.74 2.59 0.89
N LEU A 37 -7.43 2.39 0.70
CA LEU A 37 -6.92 1.81 -0.53
C LEU A 37 -7.09 0.29 -0.49
N VAL A 38 -7.49 -0.29 -1.62
CA VAL A 38 -7.66 -1.73 -1.78
C VAL A 38 -7.05 -2.21 -3.08
N ASP A 39 -6.45 -3.40 -3.07
CA ASP A 39 -6.00 -4.12 -4.27
C ASP A 39 -6.87 -5.36 -4.50
N ASP A 40 -6.45 -6.29 -5.35
CA ASP A 40 -7.23 -7.53 -5.62
C ASP A 40 -7.17 -8.54 -4.46
N ARG A 41 -6.41 -8.25 -3.40
CA ARG A 41 -6.26 -9.09 -2.20
C ARG A 41 -6.85 -8.46 -0.95
N GLY A 42 -7.44 -7.26 -1.05
CA GLY A 42 -8.14 -6.58 0.03
C GLY A 42 -7.49 -5.25 0.42
N PRO A 43 -7.51 -4.87 1.71
CA PRO A 43 -6.88 -3.63 2.18
C PRO A 43 -5.40 -3.56 1.80
N PHE A 44 -5.03 -2.44 1.17
CA PHE A 44 -3.68 -2.18 0.70
C PHE A 44 -3.00 -1.12 1.56
N LEU A 45 -1.96 -1.51 2.29
CA LEU A 45 -1.07 -0.58 2.97
C LEU A 45 0.01 -0.12 1.98
N GLY A 46 -0.17 1.07 1.43
CA GLY A 46 0.83 1.69 0.57
C GLY A 46 2.02 2.19 1.37
N LEU A 47 2.98 1.32 1.69
CA LEU A 47 4.31 1.73 2.14
C LEU A 47 5.18 2.05 0.91
N GLY A 48 5.76 3.24 0.85
CA GLY A 48 6.50 3.64 -0.34
C GLY A 48 7.61 4.63 -0.10
N VAL A 49 8.39 4.82 -1.17
CA VAL A 49 9.61 5.62 -1.18
C VAL A 49 9.56 6.67 -2.29
N SER A 50 10.21 7.81 -2.05
CA SER A 50 10.45 8.80 -3.11
C SER A 50 11.70 8.38 -3.88
N TYR A 51 11.55 8.04 -5.16
CA TYR A 51 12.63 7.61 -6.04
C TYR A 51 12.64 8.44 -7.32
N PHE A 52 12.98 9.72 -7.17
CA PHE A 52 12.80 10.71 -8.23
C PHE A 52 13.69 10.48 -9.46
N THR A 53 14.82 9.79 -9.31
CA THR A 53 15.72 9.44 -10.41
C THR A 53 15.32 8.17 -11.16
N ALA A 54 14.22 7.51 -10.79
CA ALA A 54 13.82 6.21 -11.36
C ALA A 54 13.65 6.27 -12.89
N LEU A 55 13.04 7.34 -13.41
CA LEU A 55 12.84 7.47 -14.86
C LEU A 55 14.16 7.65 -15.61
N TRP A 56 15.08 8.46 -15.08
CA TRP A 56 16.41 8.62 -15.66
C TRP A 56 17.16 7.27 -15.68
N ARG A 57 17.11 6.52 -14.57
CA ARG A 57 17.73 5.18 -14.48
C ARG A 57 17.08 4.18 -15.43
N CYS A 58 15.76 4.23 -15.62
CA CYS A 58 15.08 3.38 -16.61
C CYS A 58 15.68 3.53 -18.02
N LYS A 59 16.04 4.77 -18.40
CA LYS A 59 16.66 5.09 -19.70
C LYS A 59 18.17 4.80 -19.74
N HIS A 60 18.91 5.16 -18.70
CA HIS A 60 20.37 5.21 -18.72
C HIS A 60 21.09 4.10 -17.95
N ASP A 61 20.44 3.53 -16.94
CA ASP A 61 21.02 2.51 -16.06
C ASP A 61 19.92 1.60 -15.48
N ARG A 62 19.40 0.74 -16.35
CA ARG A 62 18.33 -0.20 -16.00
C ARG A 62 18.76 -1.26 -14.98
N PRO A 63 19.97 -1.86 -15.07
CA PRO A 63 20.40 -2.83 -14.08
C PRO A 63 20.39 -2.25 -12.66
N ARG A 64 20.85 -1.00 -12.50
CA ARG A 64 20.80 -0.33 -11.19
C ARG A 64 19.36 -0.13 -10.71
N LEU A 65 18.46 0.32 -11.58
CA LEU A 65 17.03 0.46 -11.25
C LEU A 65 16.45 -0.86 -10.73
N GLU A 66 16.71 -1.97 -11.43
CA GLU A 66 16.21 -3.30 -11.04
C GLU A 66 16.77 -3.76 -9.70
N CYS A 67 18.08 -3.57 -9.46
CA CYS A 67 18.70 -3.86 -8.16
C CYS A 67 18.06 -3.05 -7.02
N ASP A 68 17.86 -1.74 -7.21
CA ASP A 68 17.27 -0.89 -6.17
C ASP A 68 15.79 -1.28 -5.91
N LEU A 69 15.02 -1.59 -6.96
CA LEU A 69 13.63 -2.05 -6.82
C LEU A 69 13.53 -3.42 -6.14
N ALA A 70 14.44 -4.34 -6.44
CA ALA A 70 14.52 -5.63 -5.77
C ALA A 70 14.81 -5.46 -4.28
N PHE A 71 15.78 -4.62 -3.93
CA PHE A 71 16.08 -4.28 -2.55
C PHE A 71 14.86 -3.68 -1.83
N LEU A 72 14.22 -2.66 -2.42
CA LEU A 72 13.05 -2.01 -1.83
C LEU A 72 11.88 -2.98 -1.61
N SER A 73 11.63 -3.87 -2.57
CA SER A 73 10.61 -4.91 -2.45
C SER A 73 10.88 -5.86 -1.28
N GLN A 74 12.14 -6.27 -1.10
CA GLN A 74 12.59 -7.09 0.03
C GLN A 74 12.43 -6.37 1.38
N GLN A 75 12.55 -5.04 1.41
CA GLN A 75 12.34 -4.23 2.62
C GLN A 75 10.87 -3.90 2.92
N GLY A 76 9.92 -4.39 2.11
CA GLY A 76 8.49 -4.18 2.36
C GLY A 76 7.88 -3.00 1.59
N PHE A 77 8.64 -2.26 0.79
CA PHE A 77 8.07 -1.16 0.00
C PHE A 77 7.22 -1.72 -1.15
N ARG A 78 6.04 -1.12 -1.35
CA ARG A 78 5.00 -1.57 -2.29
C ARG A 78 4.72 -0.58 -3.41
N TYR A 79 5.16 0.66 -3.26
CA TYR A 79 5.13 1.66 -4.31
C TYR A 79 6.32 2.62 -4.21
N TYR A 80 6.60 3.33 -5.30
CA TYR A 80 7.54 4.44 -5.30
C TYR A 80 6.93 5.64 -6.04
N ARG A 81 7.33 6.84 -5.64
CA ARG A 81 6.97 8.09 -6.33
C ARG A 81 8.16 8.56 -7.15
N MET A 82 7.95 8.82 -8.43
CA MET A 82 8.98 9.31 -9.34
C MET A 82 8.54 10.60 -10.04
N LEU A 83 9.49 11.33 -10.60
CA LEU A 83 9.21 12.45 -11.49
C LEU A 83 9.10 11.92 -12.92
N SER A 84 8.01 12.26 -13.62
CA SER A 84 7.80 11.89 -15.02
C SER A 84 8.42 12.90 -15.99
N MET A 85 8.24 14.19 -15.74
CA MET A 85 8.77 15.28 -16.56
C MET A 85 9.43 16.32 -15.65
N VAL A 86 10.70 16.62 -15.90
CA VAL A 86 11.46 17.63 -15.14
C VAL A 86 11.84 18.74 -16.12
N GLY A 87 10.88 19.63 -16.40
CA GLY A 87 11.06 20.79 -17.27
C GLY A 87 10.21 20.74 -18.55
N TRP A 88 9.63 21.87 -18.89
CA TRP A 88 9.05 22.16 -20.20
C TRP A 88 10.07 23.04 -20.94
N TYR A 89 10.53 22.58 -22.11
CA TYR A 89 11.40 23.35 -22.99
C TYR A 89 10.60 23.71 -24.24
N PRO A 90 10.67 24.96 -24.74
CA PRO A 90 10.14 25.27 -26.06
C PRO A 90 10.87 24.41 -27.11
N ALA A 91 10.10 23.91 -28.08
CA ALA A 91 10.61 23.12 -29.20
C ALA A 91 11.52 23.94 -30.12
#